data_AF-A0AAN4Y873-F1
#
_entry.id   AF-A0AAN4Y873-F1
#
_cell.length_a   1.000
_cell.length_b   1.000
_cell.length_c   1.000
_cell.angle_alpha   90.00
_cell.angle_beta   90.00
_cell.angle_gamma   90.00
#
_symmetry.space_group_name_H-M   'P 1'
#
loop_
_entity.id
_entity.type
_entity.pdbx_description
1 polymer ?
#
loop_
_entity_poly.entity_id
_entity_poly.type
_entity_poly.pdbx_seq_one_letter_code
_entity_poly.pdbx_strand_id
1 'polypeptide(L)'
;MALRYLITGATGGLGKHVLNYFVENIPFSEFAAASSNSQNISKFEDRGIAFRHVNYDDPQSLETGLRDVENLLFVSSSGYSRGEQHARVINAAKKAGVKHTTVTLPADGEVAFTSRPELGEATARIMIRGGYENQIVLFTAEETTTAKELVDILNDSTGRQVKLNLVSREEYLDTHSIHDQRGKPREHFEWIATIWDEITKESLRTIHPLMHEILGREPTKPRDAVRKLLTDNKDYTFLQDCMQELAISDSRIS
;
A
#
# COMPACT_ATOMS: atom_id res chain seq x y z
N MET A 1 -18.15 -17.51 -17.92
CA MET A 1 -18.51 -17.35 -16.51
C MET A 1 -17.48 -16.43 -15.88
N ALA A 2 -17.89 -15.51 -15.01
CA ALA A 2 -16.94 -14.67 -14.28
C ALA A 2 -16.10 -15.53 -13.33
N LEU A 3 -14.79 -15.27 -13.29
CA LEU A 3 -13.87 -15.92 -12.38
C LEU A 3 -13.94 -15.20 -11.03
N ARG A 4 -14.27 -15.94 -9.97
CA ARG A 4 -14.51 -15.35 -8.66
C ARG A 4 -13.22 -14.83 -8.01
N TYR A 5 -12.12 -15.57 -8.19
CA TYR A 5 -10.80 -15.21 -7.63
C TYR A 5 -9.66 -15.41 -8.64
N LEU A 6 -8.75 -14.43 -8.72
CA LEU A 6 -7.48 -14.59 -9.44
C LEU A 6 -6.31 -14.37 -8.49
N ILE A 7 -5.39 -15.34 -8.43
CA ILE A 7 -4.19 -15.29 -7.59
C ILE A 7 -2.98 -14.99 -8.47
N THR A 8 -2.44 -13.77 -8.41
CA THR A 8 -1.17 -13.45 -9.08
C THR A 8 0.03 -13.92 -8.28
N GLY A 9 1.19 -14.08 -8.92
CA GLY A 9 2.39 -14.57 -8.25
C GLY A 9 2.24 -15.98 -7.68
N ALA A 10 1.35 -16.81 -8.26
CA ALA A 10 0.96 -18.12 -7.74
C ALA A 10 2.09 -19.16 -7.69
N THR A 11 3.19 -18.90 -8.41
CA THR A 11 4.40 -19.74 -8.39
C THR A 11 5.42 -19.34 -7.32
N GLY A 12 5.26 -18.19 -6.66
CA GLY A 12 6.18 -17.71 -5.64
C GLY A 12 5.68 -17.98 -4.22
N GLY A 13 6.42 -17.52 -3.21
CA GLY A 13 6.19 -17.80 -1.77
C GLY A 13 4.74 -17.66 -1.32
N LEU A 14 4.23 -16.42 -1.18
CA LEU A 14 2.85 -16.17 -0.75
C LEU A 14 1.80 -16.87 -1.62
N GLY A 15 1.89 -16.64 -2.94
CA GLY A 15 0.89 -17.08 -3.90
C GLY A 15 0.73 -18.60 -3.93
N LYS A 16 1.80 -19.36 -3.72
CA LYS A 16 1.76 -20.83 -3.64
C LYS A 16 0.99 -21.32 -2.41
N HIS A 17 1.17 -20.70 -1.24
CA HIS A 17 0.45 -21.09 -0.03
C HIS A 17 -1.02 -20.74 -0.10
N VAL A 18 -1.35 -19.54 -0.60
CA VAL A 18 -2.75 -19.15 -0.85
C VAL A 18 -3.40 -20.11 -1.85
N LEU A 19 -2.71 -20.46 -2.94
CA LEU A 19 -3.22 -21.41 -3.92
C LEU A 19 -3.47 -22.79 -3.32
N ASN A 20 -2.59 -23.30 -2.45
CA ASN A 20 -2.79 -24.59 -1.78
C ASN A 20 -4.04 -24.57 -0.89
N TYR A 21 -4.24 -23.49 -0.13
CA TYR A 21 -5.46 -23.33 0.67
C TYR A 21 -6.71 -23.30 -0.21
N PHE A 22 -6.67 -22.61 -1.36
CA PHE A 22 -7.79 -22.58 -2.30
C PHE A 22 -8.08 -23.94 -2.92
N VAL A 23 -7.05 -24.71 -3.25
CA VAL A 23 -7.18 -26.09 -3.75
C VAL A 23 -7.87 -27.00 -2.74
N GLU A 24 -7.69 -26.77 -1.44
CA GLU A 24 -8.31 -27.58 -0.39
C GLU A 24 -9.74 -27.14 -0.03
N ASN A 25 -10.07 -25.85 -0.24
CA ASN A 25 -11.27 -25.25 0.37
C ASN A 25 -12.25 -24.61 -0.64
N ILE A 26 -11.84 -24.37 -1.89
CA ILE A 26 -12.64 -23.65 -2.89
C ILE A 26 -12.79 -24.53 -4.15
N PRO A 27 -13.98 -24.57 -4.79
CA PRO A 27 -14.16 -25.28 -6.05
C PRO A 27 -13.23 -24.74 -7.15
N PHE A 28 -12.60 -25.62 -7.93
CA PHE A 28 -11.62 -25.23 -8.96
C PHE A 28 -12.23 -24.36 -10.07
N SER A 29 -13.55 -24.39 -10.23
CA SER A 29 -14.28 -23.51 -11.15
C SER A 29 -14.35 -22.05 -10.69
N GLU A 30 -14.06 -21.75 -9.42
CA GLU A 30 -14.20 -20.40 -8.86
C GLU A 30 -12.89 -19.59 -8.87
N PHE A 31 -11.73 -20.20 -9.09
CA PHE A 31 -10.44 -19.50 -9.05
C PHE A 31 -9.47 -19.89 -10.15
N ALA A 32 -8.54 -18.98 -10.46
CA ALA A 32 -7.41 -19.24 -11.34
C ALA A 32 -6.09 -18.78 -10.72
N ALA A 33 -5.01 -19.42 -11.14
CA ALA A 33 -3.65 -19.06 -10.79
C ALA A 33 -2.99 -18.27 -11.93
N ALA A 34 -2.20 -17.26 -11.58
CA ALA A 34 -1.50 -16.42 -12.53
C ALA A 34 0.02 -16.38 -12.30
N SER A 35 0.76 -16.37 -13.41
CA SER A 35 2.22 -16.27 -13.45
C SER A 35 2.66 -15.38 -14.62
N SER A 36 3.80 -14.70 -14.44
CA SER A 36 4.45 -13.91 -15.50
C SER A 36 5.11 -14.79 -16.56
N ASN A 37 5.39 -16.06 -16.24
CA ASN A 37 5.93 -17.03 -17.19
C ASN A 37 4.81 -17.97 -17.67
N SER A 38 4.45 -17.86 -18.96
CA SER A 38 3.40 -18.68 -19.60
C SER A 38 3.74 -20.17 -19.64
N GLN A 39 5.02 -20.55 -19.55
CA GLN A 39 5.44 -21.95 -19.49
C GLN A 39 5.02 -22.66 -18.19
N ASN A 40 4.56 -21.93 -17.18
CA ASN A 40 4.03 -22.52 -15.96
C ASN A 40 2.61 -23.10 -16.10
N ILE A 41 1.96 -22.98 -17.27
CA ILE A 41 0.59 -23.46 -17.51
C ILE A 41 0.35 -24.91 -17.06
N SER A 42 1.25 -25.83 -17.40
CA SER A 42 1.12 -27.26 -17.03
C SER A 42 1.14 -27.47 -15.53
N LYS A 43 1.86 -26.64 -14.76
CA LYS A 43 1.89 -26.74 -13.28
C LYS A 43 0.53 -26.51 -12.62
N PHE A 44 -0.39 -25.88 -13.35
CA PHE A 44 -1.74 -25.57 -12.88
C PHE A 44 -2.79 -26.43 -13.58
N GLU A 45 -2.78 -26.47 -14.92
CA GLU A 45 -3.83 -27.16 -15.69
C GLU A 45 -3.77 -28.69 -15.55
N ASP A 46 -2.58 -29.29 -15.36
CA ASP A 46 -2.47 -30.74 -15.09
C ASP A 46 -3.14 -31.13 -13.76
N ARG A 47 -3.34 -30.15 -12.87
CA ARG A 47 -4.05 -30.29 -11.60
C ARG A 47 -5.51 -29.84 -11.70
N GLY A 48 -5.99 -29.43 -12.87
CA GLY A 48 -7.35 -28.91 -13.08
C GLY A 48 -7.55 -27.45 -12.62
N ILE A 49 -6.47 -26.72 -12.32
CA ILE A 49 -6.52 -25.31 -11.91
C ILE A 49 -6.43 -24.44 -13.16
N ALA A 50 -7.39 -23.54 -13.36
CA ALA A 50 -7.35 -22.59 -14.47
C ALA A 50 -6.10 -21.68 -14.39
N PHE A 51 -5.46 -21.43 -15.53
CA PHE A 51 -4.26 -20.58 -15.62
C PHE A 51 -4.53 -19.26 -16.34
N ARG A 52 -3.91 -18.17 -15.87
CA ARG A 52 -3.85 -16.88 -16.56
C ARG A 52 -2.40 -16.40 -16.66
N HIS A 53 -1.96 -16.08 -17.87
CA HIS A 53 -0.69 -15.37 -18.03
C HIS A 53 -0.86 -13.90 -17.63
N VAL A 54 -0.07 -13.45 -16.66
CA VAL A 54 -0.11 -12.09 -16.13
C VAL A 54 1.31 -11.62 -15.87
N ASN A 55 1.84 -10.80 -16.78
CA ASN A 55 3.13 -10.16 -16.65
C ASN A 55 2.93 -8.64 -16.42
N TYR A 56 3.44 -8.13 -15.31
CA TYR A 56 3.21 -6.73 -14.91
C TYR A 56 3.91 -5.72 -15.83
N ASP A 57 4.92 -6.18 -16.57
CA ASP A 57 5.60 -5.38 -17.58
C ASP A 57 4.89 -5.39 -18.95
N ASP A 58 3.88 -6.24 -19.14
CA ASP A 58 3.15 -6.41 -20.39
C ASP A 58 1.67 -6.02 -20.23
N PRO A 59 1.28 -4.81 -20.65
CA PRO A 59 -0.10 -4.33 -20.59
C PRO A 59 -1.14 -5.24 -21.27
N GLN A 60 -0.77 -5.93 -22.36
CA GLN A 60 -1.69 -6.80 -23.08
C GLN A 60 -1.97 -8.08 -22.27
N SER A 61 -0.94 -8.61 -21.59
CA SER A 61 -1.12 -9.73 -20.65
C SER A 61 -2.01 -9.34 -19.47
N LEU A 62 -1.90 -8.11 -18.96
CA LEU A 62 -2.73 -7.61 -17.87
C LEU A 62 -4.20 -7.46 -18.29
N GLU A 63 -4.46 -6.91 -19.47
CA GLU A 63 -5.82 -6.78 -20.00
C GLU A 63 -6.49 -8.15 -20.20
N THR A 64 -5.75 -9.11 -20.75
CA THR A 64 -6.29 -10.44 -21.05
C THR A 64 -6.41 -11.30 -19.80
N GLY A 65 -5.43 -11.23 -18.91
CA GLY A 65 -5.32 -12.06 -17.71
C GLY A 65 -6.29 -11.65 -16.60
N LEU A 66 -6.65 -10.37 -16.52
CA LEU A 66 -7.56 -9.85 -15.48
C LEU A 66 -9.04 -9.83 -15.92
N ARG A 67 -9.36 -10.18 -17.18
CA ARG A 67 -10.73 -10.13 -17.71
C ARG A 67 -11.68 -11.04 -16.92
N ASP A 68 -12.86 -10.51 -16.63
CA ASP A 68 -13.97 -11.19 -15.92
C ASP A 68 -13.59 -11.68 -14.51
N VAL A 69 -12.65 -11.01 -13.83
CA VAL A 69 -12.23 -11.32 -12.45
C VAL A 69 -13.00 -10.47 -11.45
N GLU A 70 -13.65 -11.12 -10.48
CA GLU A 70 -14.38 -10.42 -9.41
C GLU A 70 -13.44 -9.94 -8.29
N ASN A 71 -12.56 -10.82 -7.81
CA ASN A 71 -11.63 -10.56 -6.72
C ASN A 71 -10.19 -10.89 -7.16
N LEU A 72 -9.27 -9.93 -7.02
CA LEU A 72 -7.85 -10.10 -7.37
C LEU A 72 -7.00 -10.13 -6.10
N LEU A 73 -6.27 -11.23 -5.89
CA LEU A 73 -5.12 -11.23 -5.00
C LEU A 73 -3.89 -10.74 -5.77
N PHE A 74 -3.53 -9.48 -5.51
CA PHE A 74 -2.36 -8.84 -6.10
C PHE A 74 -1.11 -9.09 -5.24
N VAL A 75 -0.24 -9.99 -5.71
CA VAL A 75 1.05 -10.26 -5.06
C VAL A 75 2.10 -9.33 -5.64
N SER A 76 2.65 -8.45 -4.80
CA SER A 76 3.61 -7.41 -5.22
C SER A 76 4.82 -8.00 -5.97
N SER A 77 5.26 -7.32 -7.05
CA SER A 77 6.54 -7.64 -7.71
C SER A 77 7.77 -7.25 -6.88
N SER A 78 8.89 -7.91 -7.15
CA SER A 78 10.16 -7.80 -6.43
C SER A 78 11.27 -7.02 -7.17
N GLY A 79 10.93 -6.17 -8.14
CA GLY A 79 11.89 -5.44 -8.98
C GLY A 79 12.04 -3.93 -8.70
N TYR A 80 13.04 -3.30 -9.31
CA TYR A 80 13.28 -1.85 -9.25
C TYR A 80 12.13 -1.01 -9.82
N SER A 81 11.38 -1.57 -10.79
CA SER A 81 10.24 -0.92 -11.48
C SER A 81 8.91 -1.09 -10.75
N ARG A 82 8.94 -1.36 -9.42
CA ARG A 82 7.77 -1.76 -8.63
C ARG A 82 6.60 -0.79 -8.74
N GLY A 83 6.83 0.51 -8.58
CA GLY A 83 5.77 1.52 -8.64
C GLY A 83 5.03 1.49 -9.97
N GLU A 84 5.78 1.39 -11.08
CA GLU A 84 5.21 1.34 -12.42
C GLU A 84 4.46 0.03 -12.70
N GLN A 85 5.01 -1.11 -12.28
CA GLN A 85 4.37 -2.42 -12.41
C GLN A 85 3.07 -2.50 -11.60
N HIS A 86 3.06 -1.96 -10.39
CA HIS A 86 1.86 -1.90 -9.54
C HIS A 86 0.79 -1.01 -10.15
N ALA A 87 1.19 0.16 -10.67
CA ALA A 87 0.29 1.06 -11.37
C ALA A 87 -0.39 0.36 -12.56
N ARG A 88 0.38 -0.37 -13.37
CA ARG A 88 -0.14 -1.12 -14.52
C ARG A 88 -1.15 -2.19 -14.12
N VAL A 89 -0.84 -2.99 -13.09
CA VAL A 89 -1.72 -4.08 -12.63
C VAL A 89 -3.05 -3.53 -12.12
N ILE A 90 -3.01 -2.47 -11.30
CA ILE A 90 -4.23 -1.90 -10.73
C ILE A 90 -5.05 -1.16 -11.80
N ASN A 91 -4.40 -0.47 -12.74
CA ASN A 91 -5.10 0.14 -13.88
C ASN A 91 -5.80 -0.91 -14.75
N ALA A 92 -5.15 -2.05 -14.98
CA ALA A 92 -5.76 -3.15 -15.70
C ALA A 92 -6.89 -3.82 -14.89
N ALA A 93 -6.73 -3.98 -13.57
CA ALA A 93 -7.78 -4.49 -12.68
C ALA A 93 -9.02 -3.58 -12.68
N LYS A 94 -8.81 -2.25 -12.68
CA LYS A 94 -9.87 -1.24 -12.80
C LYS A 94 -10.59 -1.34 -14.14
N LYS A 95 -9.86 -1.43 -15.26
CA LYS A 95 -10.45 -1.64 -16.59
C LYS A 95 -11.24 -2.95 -16.68
N ALA A 96 -10.78 -3.98 -15.99
CA ALA A 96 -11.43 -5.29 -15.94
C ALA A 96 -12.62 -5.35 -14.95
N GLY A 97 -12.85 -4.31 -14.15
CA GLY A 97 -13.98 -4.25 -13.22
C GLY A 97 -13.81 -5.04 -11.93
N VAL A 98 -12.56 -5.31 -11.50
CA VAL A 98 -12.27 -5.93 -10.20
C VAL A 98 -12.78 -5.03 -9.08
N LYS A 99 -13.67 -5.54 -8.22
CA LYS A 99 -14.42 -4.70 -7.28
C LYS A 99 -13.76 -4.57 -5.91
N HIS A 100 -13.01 -5.57 -5.45
CA HIS A 100 -12.51 -5.63 -4.08
C HIS A 100 -10.99 -5.81 -4.01
N THR A 101 -10.34 -5.13 -3.07
CA THR A 101 -8.92 -5.35 -2.74
C THR A 101 -8.72 -5.22 -1.23
N THR A 102 -7.84 -6.03 -0.64
CA THR A 102 -7.59 -6.01 0.81
C THR A 102 -6.20 -5.44 1.10
N VAL A 103 -6.11 -4.58 2.12
CA VAL A 103 -4.85 -4.08 2.69
C VAL A 103 -4.72 -4.66 4.09
N THR A 104 -3.60 -5.30 4.39
CA THR A 104 -3.34 -5.90 5.70
C THR A 104 -2.33 -5.07 6.48
N LEU A 105 -2.68 -4.65 7.70
CA LEU A 105 -1.83 -3.88 8.61
C LEU A 105 -1.79 -4.52 10.01
N PRO A 106 -0.69 -4.39 10.77
CA PRO A 106 -0.58 -4.97 12.11
C PRO A 106 -1.35 -4.17 13.17
N ALA A 107 -1.71 -2.92 12.89
CA ALA A 107 -2.50 -2.07 13.78
C ALA A 107 -3.12 -0.87 13.03
N ASP A 108 -3.93 -0.09 13.74
CA ASP A 108 -4.40 1.24 13.36
C ASP A 108 -4.23 2.21 14.54
N GLY A 109 -4.10 3.51 14.27
CA GLY A 109 -4.02 4.54 15.30
C GLY A 109 -3.74 5.93 14.74
N GLU A 110 -3.74 6.92 15.63
CA GLU A 110 -3.64 8.34 15.26
C GLU A 110 -2.20 8.74 14.90
N VAL A 111 -2.04 9.37 13.74
CA VAL A 111 -0.76 9.90 13.27
C VAL A 111 -0.95 11.31 12.72
N ALA A 112 -0.08 12.24 13.14
CA ALA A 112 0.01 13.59 12.62
C ALA A 112 0.82 13.62 11.30
N PHE A 113 0.27 13.01 10.25
CA PHE A 113 0.94 12.95 8.95
C PHE A 113 1.21 14.33 8.38
N THR A 114 2.42 14.55 7.86
CA THR A 114 2.81 15.85 7.36
C THR A 114 3.32 15.77 5.93
N SER A 115 2.91 16.73 5.10
CA SER A 115 3.30 16.82 3.70
C SER A 115 4.80 17.06 3.54
N ARG A 116 5.48 16.19 2.79
CA ARG A 116 6.93 16.33 2.51
C ARG A 116 7.31 17.64 1.80
N PRO A 117 6.58 18.10 0.78
CA PRO A 117 6.82 19.43 0.19
C PRO A 117 6.74 20.56 1.22
N GLU A 118 5.74 20.54 2.10
CA GLU A 118 5.55 21.60 3.10
C GLU A 118 6.57 21.53 4.23
N LEU A 119 7.01 20.33 4.62
CA LEU A 119 8.16 20.15 5.50
C LEU A 119 9.41 20.80 4.88
N GLY A 120 9.69 20.52 3.61
CA GLY A 120 10.81 21.14 2.89
C GLY A 120 10.71 22.67 2.86
N GLU A 121 9.52 23.20 2.60
CA GLU A 121 9.27 24.65 2.63
C GLU A 121 9.49 25.24 4.04
N ALA A 122 8.91 24.63 5.08
CA ALA A 122 9.01 25.11 6.45
C ALA A 122 10.46 25.06 6.96
N THR A 123 11.19 23.98 6.67
CA THR A 123 12.62 23.87 6.98
C THR A 123 13.42 24.97 6.30
N ALA A 124 13.22 25.20 4.99
CA ALA A 124 13.92 26.25 4.26
C ALA A 124 13.64 27.65 4.84
N ARG A 125 12.38 27.93 5.22
CA ARG A 125 11.99 29.20 5.83
C ARG A 125 12.63 29.43 7.19
N ILE A 126 12.70 28.41 8.06
CA ILE A 126 13.44 28.50 9.33
C ILE A 126 14.92 28.78 9.08
N MET A 127 15.54 28.07 8.14
CA MET A 127 16.96 28.27 7.82
C MET A 127 17.27 29.69 7.33
N ILE A 128 16.37 30.30 6.55
CA ILE A 128 16.53 31.68 6.04
C ILE A 128 16.28 32.71 7.14
N ARG A 129 15.23 32.51 7.96
CA ARG A 129 14.83 33.46 8.99
C ARG A 129 15.82 33.51 10.16
N GLY A 130 16.42 32.38 10.51
CA GLY A 130 17.20 32.23 11.75
C GLY A 130 16.34 32.30 13.02
N GLY A 131 16.97 32.27 14.19
CA GLY A 131 16.31 32.34 15.50
C GLY A 131 15.92 30.98 16.10
N TYR A 132 16.31 29.90 15.44
CA TYR A 132 16.09 28.51 15.87
C TYR A 132 17.42 27.76 16.06
N GLU A 133 18.52 28.49 16.21
CA GLU A 133 19.85 27.91 16.41
C GLU A 133 19.89 27.12 17.72
N ASN A 134 20.45 25.91 17.67
CA ASN A 134 20.55 24.98 18.81
C ASN A 134 19.20 24.54 19.41
N GLN A 135 18.11 24.59 18.63
CA GLN A 135 16.79 24.13 19.05
C GLN A 135 16.35 22.91 18.24
N ILE A 136 15.62 21.99 18.91
CA ILE A 136 14.88 20.93 18.23
C ILE A 136 13.49 21.49 17.93
N VAL A 137 13.18 21.58 16.65
CA VAL A 137 11.87 22.07 16.17
C VAL A 137 11.04 20.90 15.69
N LEU A 138 9.76 20.89 16.07
CA LEU A 138 8.81 19.87 15.66
C LEU A 138 7.89 20.45 14.59
N PHE A 139 7.91 19.86 13.40
CA PHE A 139 6.97 20.14 12.33
C PHE A 139 6.00 18.98 12.16
N THR A 140 4.73 19.30 12.32
CA THR A 140 3.61 18.37 12.24
C THR A 140 2.43 19.07 11.59
N ALA A 141 1.52 18.30 11.00
CA ALA A 141 0.17 18.80 10.74
C ALA A 141 -0.54 19.17 12.05
N GLU A 142 -1.60 19.99 11.94
CA GLU A 142 -2.42 20.41 13.10
C GLU A 142 -3.54 19.41 13.42
N GLU A 143 -3.63 18.31 12.66
CA GLU A 143 -4.63 17.25 12.82
C GLU A 143 -4.00 15.87 12.65
N THR A 144 -4.58 14.89 13.33
CA THR A 144 -4.26 13.46 13.20
C THR A 144 -5.22 12.77 12.24
N THR A 145 -4.82 11.61 11.74
CA THR A 145 -5.72 10.68 11.05
C THR A 145 -5.28 9.24 11.28
N THR A 146 -6.12 8.28 10.92
CA THR A 146 -5.82 6.85 11.07
C THR A 146 -5.79 6.15 9.71
N ALA A 147 -5.19 4.95 9.64
CA ALA A 147 -5.16 4.14 8.43
C ALA A 147 -6.58 3.81 7.94
N LYS A 148 -7.52 3.58 8.86
CA LYS A 148 -8.93 3.37 8.53
C LYS A 148 -9.53 4.59 7.84
N GLU A 149 -9.33 5.78 8.39
CA GLU A 149 -9.84 7.01 7.78
C GLU A 149 -9.24 7.27 6.39
N LEU A 150 -7.95 6.96 6.20
CA LEU A 150 -7.31 7.04 4.89
C LEU A 150 -7.91 6.05 3.88
N VAL A 151 -8.26 4.83 4.32
CA VAL A 151 -8.95 3.83 3.49
C VAL A 151 -10.37 4.30 3.14
N ASP A 152 -11.10 4.88 4.08
CA ASP A 152 -12.44 5.41 3.85
C ASP A 152 -12.40 6.55 2.83
N ILE A 153 -11.47 7.50 2.98
CA ILE A 153 -11.25 8.58 2.01
C ILE A 153 -10.90 8.03 0.63
N LEU A 154 -10.06 6.99 0.56
CA LEU A 154 -9.71 6.35 -0.69
C LEU A 154 -10.96 5.75 -1.36
N ASN A 155 -11.78 5.03 -0.60
CA ASN A 155 -13.00 4.42 -1.12
C ASN A 155 -13.98 5.48 -1.62
N ASP A 156 -14.23 6.53 -0.82
CA ASP A 156 -15.12 7.63 -1.16
C ASP A 156 -14.65 8.39 -2.41
N SER A 157 -13.36 8.67 -2.51
CA SER A 157 -12.80 9.49 -3.59
C SER A 157 -12.67 8.72 -4.91
N THR A 158 -12.51 7.39 -4.85
CA THR A 158 -12.19 6.58 -6.03
C THR A 158 -13.31 5.62 -6.45
N GLY A 159 -14.36 5.45 -5.61
CA GLY A 159 -15.40 4.44 -5.80
C GLY A 159 -14.90 3.00 -5.64
N ARG A 160 -13.69 2.81 -5.09
CA ARG A 160 -13.11 1.49 -4.81
C ARG A 160 -13.74 0.89 -3.55
N GLN A 161 -13.57 -0.42 -3.38
CA GLN A 161 -13.93 -1.12 -2.15
C GLN A 161 -12.69 -1.80 -1.57
N VAL A 162 -11.76 -0.96 -1.10
CA VAL A 162 -10.59 -1.41 -0.35
C VAL A 162 -11.02 -1.75 1.07
N LYS A 163 -10.71 -2.97 1.51
CA LYS A 163 -10.94 -3.42 2.89
C LYS A 163 -9.63 -3.36 3.67
N LEU A 164 -9.66 -2.68 4.82
CA LEU A 164 -8.59 -2.76 5.80
C LEU A 164 -8.76 -4.04 6.63
N ASN A 165 -7.75 -4.90 6.64
CA ASN A 165 -7.67 -6.08 7.47
C ASN A 165 -6.60 -5.86 8.54
N LEU A 166 -7.02 -5.74 9.80
CA LEU A 166 -6.11 -5.62 10.93
C LEU A 166 -5.79 -7.02 11.45
N VAL A 167 -4.51 -7.34 11.51
CA VAL A 167 -4.00 -8.65 11.95
C VAL A 167 -3.02 -8.47 13.10
N SER A 168 -2.73 -9.54 13.84
CA SER A 168 -1.72 -9.46 14.90
C SER A 168 -0.33 -9.14 14.33
N ARG A 169 0.58 -8.62 15.17
CA ARG A 169 1.97 -8.40 14.77
C ARG A 169 2.62 -9.67 14.21
N GLU A 170 2.43 -10.82 14.87
CA GLU A 170 2.98 -12.09 14.40
C GLU A 170 2.36 -12.51 13.06
N GLU A 171 1.04 -12.42 12.92
CA GLU A 171 0.36 -12.73 11.66
C GLU A 171 0.78 -11.79 10.52
N TYR A 172 1.00 -10.50 10.82
CA TYR A 172 1.55 -9.54 9.87
C TYR A 172 2.95 -9.97 9.43
N LEU A 173 3.84 -10.30 10.38
CA LEU A 173 5.20 -10.74 10.08
C LEU A 173 5.20 -12.07 9.33
N ASP A 174 4.35 -13.01 9.66
CA ASP A 174 4.32 -14.30 8.96
C ASP A 174 3.77 -14.13 7.53
N THR A 175 2.69 -13.36 7.39
CA THR A 175 2.11 -13.04 6.08
C THR A 175 3.07 -12.25 5.20
N HIS A 176 3.86 -11.35 5.77
CA HIS A 176 4.69 -10.42 5.01
C HIS A 176 6.17 -10.77 4.95
N SER A 177 6.76 -11.45 5.94
CA SER A 177 8.20 -11.80 6.00
C SER A 177 8.49 -13.22 5.51
N ILE A 178 7.71 -14.23 5.91
CA ILE A 178 7.89 -15.63 5.46
C ILE A 178 7.55 -15.75 3.97
N HIS A 179 6.66 -14.87 3.51
CA HIS A 179 6.16 -14.89 2.15
C HIS A 179 6.67 -13.73 1.28
N ASP A 180 7.67 -12.96 1.74
CA ASP A 180 8.25 -11.87 0.96
C ASP A 180 9.11 -12.38 -0.19
N GLN A 181 8.65 -12.14 -1.42
CA GLN A 181 9.43 -12.47 -2.62
C GLN A 181 10.48 -11.39 -2.97
N ARG A 182 10.58 -10.31 -2.18
CA ARG A 182 11.57 -9.24 -2.38
C ARG A 182 12.91 -9.56 -1.70
N GLY A 183 13.00 -10.70 -1.02
CA GLY A 183 14.18 -11.10 -0.25
C GLY A 183 14.49 -10.10 0.86
N LYS A 184 13.51 -9.29 1.28
CA LYS A 184 13.74 -8.36 2.37
C LYS A 184 13.89 -9.18 3.66
N PRO A 185 14.91 -8.85 4.47
CA PRO A 185 15.11 -9.49 5.75
C PRO A 185 13.85 -9.27 6.60
N ARG A 186 13.50 -10.25 7.45
CA ARG A 186 12.34 -10.17 8.36
C ARG A 186 12.36 -8.88 9.17
N GLU A 187 13.56 -8.42 9.50
CA GLU A 187 13.95 -7.16 10.12
C GLU A 187 13.29 -5.94 9.45
N HIS A 188 13.08 -5.94 8.13
CA HIS A 188 12.36 -4.87 7.44
C HIS A 188 10.88 -4.80 7.85
N PHE A 189 10.21 -5.95 7.92
CA PHE A 189 8.81 -6.02 8.31
C PHE A 189 8.66 -5.84 9.82
N GLU A 190 9.64 -6.28 10.60
CA GLU A 190 9.72 -5.97 12.03
C GLU A 190 9.86 -4.47 12.27
N TRP A 191 10.68 -3.77 11.47
CA TRP A 191 10.78 -2.31 11.53
C TRP A 191 9.45 -1.62 11.19
N ILE A 192 8.75 -2.07 10.13
CA ILE A 192 7.41 -1.54 9.81
C ILE A 192 6.43 -1.81 10.95
N ALA A 193 6.39 -3.03 11.47
CA ALA A 193 5.50 -3.38 12.56
C ALA A 193 5.84 -2.58 13.83
N THR A 194 7.11 -2.26 14.08
CA THR A 194 7.51 -1.41 15.21
C THR A 194 6.98 0.02 15.08
N ILE A 195 6.94 0.58 13.87
CA ILE A 195 6.27 1.88 13.65
C ILE A 195 4.81 1.77 14.08
N TRP A 196 4.10 0.72 13.67
CA TRP A 196 2.71 0.52 14.07
C TRP A 196 2.52 0.31 15.57
N ASP A 197 3.44 -0.39 16.25
CA ASP A 197 3.41 -0.48 17.71
C ASP A 197 3.54 0.91 18.36
N GLU A 198 4.41 1.78 17.86
CA GLU A 198 4.54 3.16 18.36
C GLU A 198 3.31 4.02 18.04
N ILE A 199 2.66 3.80 16.89
CA ILE A 199 1.35 4.40 16.58
C ILE A 199 0.31 3.99 17.63
N THR A 200 0.25 2.70 18.01
CA THR A 200 -0.70 2.25 19.05
C THR A 200 -0.40 2.78 20.44
N LYS A 201 0.86 3.13 20.71
CA LYS A 201 1.28 3.82 21.95
C LYS A 201 1.05 5.32 21.89
N GLU A 202 0.34 5.80 20.86
CA GLU A 202 0.02 7.21 20.65
C GLU A 202 1.27 8.11 20.51
N SER A 203 2.44 7.54 20.22
CA SER A 203 3.70 8.29 20.18
C SER A 203 3.84 9.18 18.93
N LEU A 204 2.91 9.05 17.98
CA LEU A 204 2.92 9.75 16.70
C LEU A 204 1.72 10.69 16.50
N ARG A 205 0.93 10.91 17.55
CA ARG A 205 -0.24 11.82 17.53
C ARG A 205 0.10 13.28 17.85
N THR A 206 1.34 13.58 18.24
CA THR A 206 1.73 14.92 18.68
C THR A 206 1.59 15.92 17.54
N ILE A 207 0.91 17.03 17.83
CA ILE A 207 0.74 18.17 16.91
C ILE A 207 1.40 19.42 17.51
N HIS A 208 1.85 20.33 16.65
CA HIS A 208 2.54 21.55 17.04
C HIS A 208 2.27 22.70 16.04
N PRO A 209 1.98 23.93 16.50
CA PRO A 209 1.55 25.04 15.62
C PRO A 209 2.69 25.68 14.81
N LEU A 210 3.95 25.39 15.14
CA LEU A 210 5.11 26.03 14.51
C LEU A 210 5.11 25.94 12.98
N MET A 211 4.61 24.83 12.42
CA MET A 211 4.55 24.68 10.96
C MET A 211 3.61 25.73 10.34
N HIS A 212 2.46 26.00 10.95
CA HIS A 212 1.55 27.07 10.54
C HIS A 212 2.23 28.44 10.62
N GLU A 213 2.89 28.73 11.75
CA GLU A 213 3.56 30.01 11.99
C GLU A 213 4.65 30.30 10.94
N ILE A 214 5.44 29.27 10.59
CA ILE A 214 6.53 29.39 9.62
C ILE A 214 6.01 29.48 8.19
N LEU A 215 4.98 28.70 7.82
CA LEU A 215 4.37 28.76 6.50
C LEU A 215 3.53 30.04 6.31
N GLY A 216 3.01 30.62 7.39
CA GLY A 216 2.09 31.75 7.36
C GLY A 216 0.70 31.37 6.80
N ARG A 217 0.38 30.09 6.82
CA ARG A 217 -0.87 29.49 6.31
C ARG A 217 -1.10 28.15 7.01
N GLU A 218 -2.36 27.69 7.02
CA GLU A 218 -2.70 26.36 7.52
C GLU A 218 -1.94 25.28 6.71
N PRO A 219 -1.22 24.35 7.38
CA PRO A 219 -0.60 23.20 6.72
C PRO A 219 -1.65 22.29 6.08
N THR A 220 -1.27 21.56 5.02
CA THR A 220 -2.21 20.66 4.35
C THR A 220 -2.63 19.54 5.30
N LYS A 221 -3.94 19.39 5.51
CA LYS A 221 -4.49 18.31 6.33
C LYS A 221 -4.16 16.95 5.69
N PRO A 222 -3.85 15.92 6.48
CA PRO A 222 -3.58 14.57 5.95
C PRO A 222 -4.65 14.09 4.97
N ARG A 223 -5.93 14.32 5.31
CA ARG A 223 -7.09 13.93 4.51
C ARG A 223 -7.12 14.64 3.16
N ASP A 224 -6.80 15.92 3.14
CA ASP A 224 -6.78 16.73 1.93
C ASP A 224 -5.57 16.41 1.06
N ALA A 225 -4.42 16.11 1.68
CA ALA A 225 -3.25 15.61 0.98
C ALA A 225 -3.56 14.30 0.24
N VAL A 226 -4.20 13.34 0.91
CA VAL A 226 -4.61 12.07 0.28
C VAL A 226 -5.64 12.29 -0.82
N ARG A 227 -6.68 13.11 -0.59
CA ARG A 227 -7.66 13.44 -1.64
C ARG A 227 -7.01 14.10 -2.85
N LYS A 228 -6.15 15.09 -2.63
CA LYS A 228 -5.43 15.79 -3.68
C LYS A 228 -4.56 14.82 -4.48
N LEU A 229 -3.82 13.96 -3.81
CA LEU A 229 -2.97 12.95 -4.42
C LEU A 229 -3.78 11.92 -5.23
N LEU A 230 -4.98 11.54 -4.78
CA LEU A 230 -5.90 10.69 -5.54
C LEU A 230 -6.57 11.43 -6.72
N THR A 231 -6.70 12.76 -6.64
CA THR A 231 -7.36 13.58 -7.67
C THR A 231 -6.39 14.01 -8.78
N ASP A 232 -5.20 14.46 -8.39
CA ASP A 232 -4.11 14.89 -9.27
C ASP A 232 -3.50 13.70 -10.00
N ASN A 233 -3.52 12.52 -9.38
CA ASN A 233 -3.18 11.24 -9.98
C ASN A 233 -4.41 10.33 -9.99
N LYS A 234 -5.29 10.44 -10.99
CA LYS A 234 -6.47 9.55 -11.14
C LYS A 234 -6.12 8.06 -11.27
N ASP A 235 -4.84 7.78 -11.50
CA ASP A 235 -4.21 6.46 -11.58
C ASP A 235 -3.31 6.15 -10.35
N TYR A 236 -3.40 6.95 -9.28
CA TYR A 236 -2.64 6.74 -8.04
C TYR A 236 -2.99 5.40 -7.40
N THR A 237 -1.95 4.69 -7.04
CA THR A 237 -2.00 3.26 -6.81
C THR A 237 -1.37 2.89 -5.49
N PHE A 238 -2.26 2.80 -4.50
CA PHE A 238 -2.13 2.06 -3.23
C PHE A 238 -1.63 2.82 -1.98
N LEU A 239 -2.23 2.45 -0.83
CA LEU A 239 -2.06 3.05 0.51
C LEU A 239 -0.64 2.93 1.08
N GLN A 240 0.14 1.93 0.65
CA GLN A 240 1.48 1.70 1.20
C GLN A 240 2.45 2.82 0.82
N ASP A 241 2.33 3.38 -0.37
CA ASP A 241 3.15 4.52 -0.81
C ASP A 241 2.55 5.84 -0.31
N CYS A 242 1.22 5.92 -0.12
CA CYS A 242 0.57 7.08 0.53
C CYS A 242 1.09 7.29 1.96
N MET A 243 1.29 6.20 2.71
CA MET A 243 1.94 6.22 4.04
C MET A 243 3.45 6.49 3.99
N GLN A 244 4.11 6.31 2.84
CA GLN A 244 5.54 6.64 2.64
C GLN A 244 5.76 8.08 2.11
N GLU A 245 4.78 8.62 1.40
CA GLU A 245 4.75 10.02 0.96
C GLU A 245 4.34 10.97 2.10
N LEU A 246 3.52 10.48 3.04
CA LEU A 246 3.25 11.14 4.31
C LEU A 246 4.38 10.81 5.30
N ALA A 247 5.36 11.70 5.40
CA ALA A 247 6.48 11.48 6.31
C ALA A 247 6.07 11.74 7.76
N ILE A 248 6.54 10.89 8.66
CA ILE A 248 6.70 11.22 10.09
C ILE A 248 8.01 12.00 10.18
N SER A 249 7.93 13.26 10.57
CA SER A 249 9.11 14.12 10.68
C SER A 249 9.62 14.15 12.12
N ASP A 250 10.87 13.73 12.32
CA ASP A 250 11.70 14.13 13.45
C ASP A 250 13.01 14.66 12.84
N SER A 251 13.05 15.96 12.56
CA SER A 251 14.20 16.62 11.96
C SER A 251 15.14 17.12 13.06
N ARG A 252 16.17 16.33 13.37
CA ARG A 252 17.31 16.83 14.16
C ARG A 252 18.18 17.70 13.27
N ILE A 253 18.26 18.98 13.59
CA ILE A 253 19.24 19.89 13.00
C ILE A 253 20.45 19.87 13.94
N SER A 254 21.54 19.24 13.50
CA SER A 254 22.87 19.30 14.14
C SER A 254 23.75 20.32 13.43
#